data_AF-A0A4Y3QQE5-F1
#
_entry.id   AF-A0A4Y3QQE5-F1
#
_cell.length_a   1.000
_cell.length_b   1.000
_cell.length_c   1.000
_cell.angle_alpha   90.00
_cell.angle_beta   90.00
_cell.angle_gamma   90.00
#
_symmetry.space_group_name_H-M   'P 1'
#
loop_
_entity.id
_entity.type
_entity.pdbx_description
1 polymer ?
#
loop_
_entity_poly.entity_id
_entity_poly.type
_entity_poly.pdbx_seq_one_letter_code
_entity_poly.pdbx_strand_id
1 'polypeptide(L)'
;MKTRTRIAATLAALAVLGGGLAACSTDADTASRNIATAAEQFEVQRTIVGINGITGETTFFAEGRCSFESEGRRFDVTCRYGPDEYRKHVFIMGDQDSVSITQEQPIDVSVYHTRVILKPQSILPEFDLEVGKQ
;
A
#
# COMPACT_ATOMS: atom_id res chain seq x y z
N MET A 1 9.44 -57.64 -9.31
CA MET A 1 8.19 -57.10 -8.70
C MET A 1 8.43 -56.01 -7.64
N LYS A 2 9.40 -56.15 -6.72
CA LYS A 2 9.65 -55.18 -5.62
C LYS A 2 10.00 -53.73 -6.05
N THR A 3 10.65 -53.55 -7.20
CA THR A 3 11.10 -52.24 -7.70
C THR A 3 9.97 -51.38 -8.27
N ARG A 4 8.96 -52.01 -8.91
CA ARG A 4 7.78 -51.32 -9.44
C ARG A 4 6.87 -50.79 -8.32
N THR A 5 6.80 -51.51 -7.20
CA THR A 5 6.08 -51.09 -5.98
C THR A 5 6.70 -49.85 -5.33
N ARG A 6 8.03 -49.70 -5.37
CA ARG A 6 8.73 -48.52 -4.81
C ARG A 6 8.55 -47.25 -5.64
N ILE A 7 8.46 -47.39 -6.97
CA ILE A 7 8.18 -46.26 -7.89
C ILE A 7 6.73 -45.79 -7.77
N ALA A 8 5.78 -46.73 -7.62
CA ALA A 8 4.38 -46.39 -7.36
C ALA A 8 4.19 -45.66 -6.02
N ALA A 9 4.92 -46.07 -4.98
CA ALA A 9 4.86 -45.45 -3.65
C ALA A 9 5.43 -44.02 -3.62
N THR A 10 6.43 -43.71 -4.46
CA THR A 10 7.01 -42.36 -4.56
C THR A 10 6.15 -41.41 -5.39
N LEU A 11 5.49 -41.88 -6.45
CA LEU A 11 4.52 -41.09 -7.22
C LEU A 11 3.24 -40.78 -6.42
N ALA A 12 2.77 -41.71 -5.60
CA ALA A 12 1.63 -41.49 -4.71
C ALA A 12 1.94 -40.45 -3.61
N ALA A 13 3.18 -40.43 -3.10
CA ALA A 13 3.60 -39.44 -2.09
C ALA A 13 3.67 -38.01 -2.66
N LEU A 14 4.08 -37.83 -3.92
CA LEU A 14 4.05 -36.51 -4.57
C LEU A 14 2.63 -36.01 -4.88
N ALA A 15 1.69 -36.91 -5.20
CA ALA A 15 0.29 -36.53 -5.43
C ALA A 15 -0.41 -36.05 -4.14
N VAL A 16 -0.07 -36.63 -2.99
CA VAL A 16 -0.59 -36.21 -1.68
C VAL A 16 0.03 -34.87 -1.23
N LEU A 17 1.27 -34.57 -1.63
CA LEU A 17 1.92 -33.27 -1.38
C LEU A 17 1.41 -32.14 -2.30
N GLY A 18 0.88 -32.47 -3.49
CA GLY A 18 0.34 -31.48 -4.43
C GLY A 18 -1.08 -30.99 -4.11
N GLY A 19 -1.89 -31.80 -3.41
CA GLY A 19 -3.29 -31.47 -3.09
C GLY A 19 -3.50 -30.59 -1.86
N GLY A 20 -2.47 -30.37 -1.04
CA GLY A 20 -2.57 -29.66 0.24
C GLY A 20 -2.51 -28.13 0.18
N LEU A 21 -2.34 -27.53 -1.00
CA LEU A 21 -2.14 -26.08 -1.17
C LEU A 21 -3.31 -25.34 -1.80
N ALA A 22 -4.44 -26.00 -2.07
CA ALA A 22 -5.70 -25.31 -2.28
C ALA A 22 -6.16 -24.77 -0.91
N ALA A 23 -5.57 -23.65 -0.49
CA ALA A 23 -6.06 -22.89 0.66
C ALA A 23 -7.57 -22.69 0.47
N CYS A 24 -8.39 -23.19 1.39
CA CYS A 24 -9.84 -23.05 1.35
C CYS A 24 -10.22 -21.57 1.44
N SER A 25 -10.20 -20.86 0.31
CA SER A 25 -10.77 -19.53 0.21
C SER A 25 -12.20 -19.65 -0.25
N THR A 26 -13.10 -18.97 0.45
CA THR A 26 -14.50 -18.89 0.07
C THR A 26 -14.66 -18.01 -1.18
N ASP A 27 -15.80 -18.12 -1.87
CA ASP A 27 -16.15 -17.21 -2.96
C ASP A 27 -16.13 -15.75 -2.48
N ALA A 28 -16.52 -15.51 -1.23
CA ALA A 28 -16.47 -14.19 -0.59
C ALA A 28 -15.04 -13.66 -0.45
N ASP A 29 -14.08 -14.50 -0.07
CA ASP A 29 -12.66 -14.10 0.02
C ASP A 29 -12.11 -13.72 -1.36
N THR A 30 -12.50 -14.45 -2.40
CA THR A 30 -12.10 -14.16 -3.77
C THR A 30 -12.72 -12.87 -4.28
N ALA A 31 -14.02 -12.65 -4.03
CA ALA A 31 -14.70 -11.41 -4.37
C ALA A 31 -14.06 -10.21 -3.64
N SER A 32 -13.77 -10.34 -2.35
CA SER A 32 -13.12 -9.30 -1.54
C SER A 32 -11.75 -8.90 -2.11
N ARG A 33 -10.90 -9.88 -2.46
CA ARG A 33 -9.59 -9.62 -3.09
C ARG A 33 -9.71 -8.95 -4.46
N ASN A 34 -10.69 -9.36 -5.27
CA ASN A 34 -10.92 -8.76 -6.58
C ASN A 34 -11.39 -7.30 -6.44
N ILE A 35 -12.29 -7.00 -5.51
CA ILE A 35 -12.75 -5.63 -5.22
C ILE A 35 -11.58 -4.78 -4.71
N ALA A 36 -10.73 -5.31 -3.84
CA ALA A 36 -9.55 -4.61 -3.37
C ALA A 36 -8.61 -4.28 -4.55
N THR A 37 -8.33 -5.26 -5.41
CA THR A 37 -7.51 -5.06 -6.61
C THR A 37 -8.11 -4.00 -7.54
N ALA A 38 -9.42 -4.04 -7.79
CA ALA A 38 -10.10 -3.05 -8.61
C ALA A 38 -10.10 -1.64 -7.99
N ALA A 39 -10.15 -1.55 -6.66
CA ALA A 39 -10.06 -0.28 -5.95
C ALA A 39 -8.66 0.35 -6.08
N GLU A 40 -7.59 -0.46 -6.00
CA GLU A 40 -6.21 0.01 -6.26
C GLU A 40 -6.03 0.53 -7.70
N GLN A 41 -6.81 -0.01 -8.64
CA GLN A 41 -6.84 0.46 -10.03
C GLN A 41 -7.82 1.64 -10.25
N PHE A 42 -8.39 2.21 -9.19
CA PHE A 42 -9.38 3.30 -9.25
C PHE A 42 -10.65 2.96 -10.07
N GLU A 43 -11.08 1.70 -10.06
CA GLU A 43 -12.28 1.25 -10.78
C GLU A 43 -13.54 1.27 -9.89
N VAL A 44 -13.37 1.33 -8.58
CA VAL A 44 -14.44 1.23 -7.58
C VAL A 44 -14.73 2.59 -6.96
N GLN A 45 -15.97 3.07 -7.06
CA GLN A 45 -16.44 4.25 -6.32
C GLN A 45 -16.65 3.89 -4.85
N ARG A 46 -16.05 4.65 -3.94
CA ARG A 46 -16.08 4.43 -2.49
C ARG A 46 -16.38 5.74 -1.76
N THR A 47 -17.10 5.60 -0.65
CA THR A 47 -17.24 6.65 0.36
C THR A 47 -16.56 6.14 1.62
N ILE A 48 -15.61 6.91 2.13
CA ILE A 48 -14.83 6.60 3.32
C ILE A 48 -15.17 7.64 4.37
N VAL A 49 -15.65 7.18 5.52
CA VAL A 49 -16.05 8.04 6.64
C VAL A 49 -15.28 7.58 7.87
N GLY A 50 -14.41 8.43 8.37
CA GLY A 50 -13.79 8.26 9.69
C GLY A 50 -14.70 8.85 10.75
N ILE A 51 -15.04 8.04 11.76
CA ILE A 51 -15.91 8.43 12.86
C ILE A 51 -15.09 8.36 14.15
N ASN A 52 -15.20 9.39 14.99
CA ASN A 52 -14.67 9.36 16.34
C ASN A 52 -15.49 8.39 17.19
N GLY A 53 -14.88 7.31 17.67
CA GLY A 53 -15.56 6.30 18.49
C GLY A 53 -16.06 6.79 19.86
N ILE A 54 -15.59 7.95 20.34
CA ILE A 54 -15.99 8.54 21.62
C ILE A 54 -17.14 9.54 21.42
N THR A 55 -17.00 10.49 20.49
CA THR A 55 -18.01 11.56 20.27
C THR A 55 -19.07 11.20 19.24
N GLY A 56 -18.81 10.22 18.36
CA GLY A 56 -19.66 9.88 17.22
C GLY A 56 -19.57 10.86 16.05
N GLU A 57 -18.70 11.87 16.14
CA GLU A 57 -18.56 12.88 15.10
C GLU A 57 -17.73 12.37 13.91
N THR A 58 -18.04 12.89 12.72
CA THR A 58 -17.25 12.61 11.52
C THR A 58 -15.95 13.39 11.56
N THR A 59 -14.82 12.68 11.53
CA THR A 59 -13.47 13.25 11.58
C THR A 59 -12.77 13.22 10.22
N PHE A 60 -13.21 12.34 9.32
CA PHE A 60 -12.64 12.19 7.99
C PHE A 60 -13.75 11.83 7.00
N PHE A 61 -13.70 12.43 5.81
CA PHE A 61 -14.60 12.11 4.72
C PHE A 61 -13.85 12.17 3.40
N ALA A 62 -13.94 11.10 2.62
CA ALA A 62 -13.48 11.06 1.24
C ALA A 62 -14.48 10.29 0.39
N GLU A 63 -14.83 10.85 -0.76
CA GLU A 63 -15.69 10.21 -1.74
C GLU A 63 -15.01 10.25 -3.10
N GLY A 64 -14.99 9.14 -3.82
CA GLY A 64 -14.33 9.04 -5.11
C GLY A 64 -13.96 7.61 -5.45
N ARG A 65 -13.19 7.43 -6.52
CA ARG A 65 -12.50 6.17 -6.74
C ARG A 65 -11.25 6.17 -5.89
N CYS A 66 -11.24 5.42 -4.79
CA CYS A 66 -10.19 5.52 -3.79
C CYS A 66 -9.51 4.16 -3.52
N SER A 67 -8.19 4.19 -3.52
CA SER A 67 -7.32 3.20 -2.88
C SER A 67 -7.26 3.51 -1.38
N PHE A 68 -7.14 2.46 -0.56
CA PHE A 68 -7.07 2.56 0.89
C PHE A 68 -6.02 1.58 1.41
N GLU A 69 -5.02 2.10 2.09
CA GLU A 69 -3.98 1.34 2.77
C GLU A 69 -3.99 1.66 4.26
N SER A 70 -3.69 0.66 5.09
CA SER A 70 -3.62 0.84 6.54
C SER A 70 -2.38 0.17 7.11
N GLU A 71 -1.64 0.89 7.94
CA GLU A 71 -0.48 0.39 8.67
C GLU A 71 -0.59 0.81 10.15
N GLY A 72 -0.98 -0.12 11.01
CA GLY A 72 -1.19 0.14 12.43
C GLY A 72 -2.26 1.21 12.68
N ARG A 73 -1.82 2.41 13.07
CA ARG A 73 -2.70 3.56 13.37
C ARG A 73 -2.72 4.61 12.26
N ARG A 74 -2.14 4.30 11.10
CA ARG A 74 -2.04 5.16 9.93
C ARG A 74 -2.92 4.61 8.80
N PHE A 75 -3.65 5.50 8.15
CA PHE A 75 -4.47 5.22 6.98
C PHE A 75 -4.07 6.15 5.85
N ASP A 76 -3.71 5.57 4.71
CA ASP A 76 -3.36 6.29 3.51
C ASP A 76 -4.47 6.08 2.49
N VAL A 77 -5.12 7.17 2.07
CA VAL A 77 -6.22 7.15 1.12
C VAL A 77 -5.83 7.97 -0.08
N THR A 78 -5.76 7.33 -1.24
CA THR A 78 -5.52 8.05 -2.51
C THR A 78 -6.80 7.98 -3.31
N CYS A 79 -7.36 9.14 -3.68
CA CYS A 79 -8.61 9.22 -4.44
C CYS A 79 -8.38 9.88 -5.79
N ARG A 80 -9.00 9.32 -6.82
CA ARG A 80 -9.14 9.90 -8.16
C ARG A 80 -10.51 10.56 -8.28
N TYR A 81 -10.52 11.88 -8.44
CA TYR A 81 -11.73 12.71 -8.59
C TYR A 81 -12.06 13.03 -10.06
N GLY A 82 -11.08 12.87 -10.96
CA GLY A 82 -11.20 13.12 -12.39
C GLY A 82 -10.11 12.38 -13.18
N PRO A 83 -10.04 12.53 -14.52
CA PRO A 83 -9.08 11.80 -15.35
C PRO A 83 -7.63 11.87 -14.85
N ASP A 84 -7.16 13.04 -14.44
CA ASP A 84 -5.80 13.24 -13.94
C ASP A 84 -5.80 13.95 -12.58
N GLU A 85 -6.91 13.84 -11.85
CA GLU A 85 -7.10 14.53 -10.59
C GLU A 85 -6.97 13.56 -9.41
N TYR A 86 -5.77 13.50 -8.84
CA TYR A 86 -5.45 12.65 -7.71
C TYR A 86 -5.17 13.49 -6.46
N ARG A 87 -5.74 13.05 -5.33
CA ARG A 87 -5.42 13.63 -4.02
C ARG A 87 -5.14 12.53 -3.03
N LYS A 88 -4.08 12.71 -2.25
CA LYS A 88 -3.75 11.83 -1.12
C LYS A 88 -4.21 12.46 0.19
N HIS A 89 -4.82 11.63 1.01
CA HIS A 89 -5.22 11.91 2.38
C HIS A 89 -4.53 10.91 3.28
N VAL A 90 -3.99 11.38 4.41
CA VAL A 90 -3.34 10.53 5.40
C VAL A 90 -3.96 10.84 6.74
N PHE A 91 -4.47 9.81 7.41
CA PHE A 91 -5.00 9.93 8.76
C PHE A 91 -4.16 9.09 9.71
N ILE A 92 -3.67 9.70 10.79
CA ILE A 92 -2.87 9.05 11.82
C ILE A 92 -3.60 9.21 13.15
N MET A 93 -3.99 8.10 13.76
CA MET A 93 -4.60 8.09 15.07
C MET A 93 -3.52 8.07 16.15
N GLY A 94 -3.53 9.03 17.07
CA GLY A 94 -2.79 8.96 18.33
C GLY A 94 -3.74 8.68 19.50
N ASP A 95 -3.17 8.45 20.68
CA ASP A 95 -3.94 8.10 21.89
C ASP A 95 -4.73 9.27 22.47
N GLN A 96 -4.23 10.49 22.26
CA GLN A 96 -4.85 11.73 22.74
C GLN A 96 -5.20 12.64 21.56
N ASP A 97 -4.29 12.75 20.58
CA ASP A 97 -4.45 13.59 19.38
C ASP A 97 -4.46 12.74 18.11
N SER A 98 -5.12 13.22 17.04
CA SER A 98 -5.07 12.61 15.70
C SER A 98 -4.61 13.64 14.68
N VAL A 99 -3.87 13.19 13.66
CA VAL A 99 -3.32 14.03 12.60
C VAL A 99 -3.96 13.66 11.28
N SER A 100 -4.52 14.64 10.57
CA SER A 100 -5.01 14.51 9.20
C SER A 100 -4.15 15.36 8.27
N ILE A 101 -3.61 14.76 7.22
CA ILE A 101 -2.86 15.43 6.17
C ILE A 101 -3.67 15.30 4.90
N THR A 102 -4.20 16.42 4.41
CA THR A 102 -5.01 16.48 3.20
C THR A 102 -4.25 17.26 2.13
N GLN A 103 -4.18 16.71 0.92
CA GLN A 103 -3.67 17.44 -0.22
C GLN A 103 -4.71 18.49 -0.67
N GLU A 104 -4.35 19.77 -0.62
CA GLU A 104 -5.26 20.87 -0.93
C GLU A 104 -5.68 20.91 -2.40
N GLN A 105 -4.69 21.07 -3.30
CA GLN A 105 -4.92 21.11 -4.74
C GLN A 105 -4.34 19.85 -5.40
N PRO A 106 -5.03 19.29 -6.40
CA PRO A 106 -4.46 18.24 -7.23
C PRO A 106 -3.20 18.79 -7.91
N ILE A 107 -2.10 18.06 -7.77
CA ILE A 107 -0.88 18.30 -8.54
C ILE A 107 -0.81 17.26 -9.64
N ASP A 108 -0.29 17.63 -10.81
CA ASP A 108 -0.05 16.67 -11.88
C ASP A 108 0.99 15.65 -11.43
N VAL A 109 0.50 14.48 -11.03
CA VAL A 109 1.29 13.30 -10.67
C VAL A 109 0.94 12.20 -11.65
N SER A 110 1.77 12.08 -12.69
CA SER A 110 1.66 10.92 -13.57
C SER A 110 2.00 9.65 -12.80
N VAL A 111 1.11 8.66 -12.86
CA VAL A 111 1.31 7.31 -12.29
C VAL A 111 2.57 6.62 -12.84
N TYR A 112 3.08 7.09 -13.98
CA TYR A 112 4.23 6.51 -14.68
C TYR A 112 5.56 7.26 -14.47
N HIS A 113 5.56 8.40 -13.77
CA HIS A 113 6.76 9.22 -13.59
C HIS A 113 7.32 9.09 -12.16
N THR A 114 8.52 8.52 -12.02
CA THR A 114 9.26 8.49 -10.76
C THR A 114 9.96 9.82 -10.53
N ARG A 115 9.68 10.49 -9.41
CA ARG A 115 10.43 11.68 -8.96
C ARG A 115 11.42 11.28 -7.86
N VAL A 116 12.70 11.19 -8.21
CA VAL A 116 13.79 11.01 -7.23
C VAL A 116 14.32 12.40 -6.84
N ILE A 117 14.16 12.79 -5.58
CA ILE A 117 14.73 14.03 -5.04
C ILE A 117 15.98 13.68 -4.23
N LEU A 118 17.16 13.89 -4.80
CA LEU A 118 18.43 13.81 -4.08
C LEU A 118 18.74 15.19 -3.48
N LYS A 119 18.76 15.29 -2.15
CA LYS A 119 19.23 16.49 -1.43
C LYS A 119 20.60 16.22 -0.81
N PRO A 120 21.72 16.41 -1.53
CA PRO A 120 23.04 16.29 -0.92
C PRO A 120 23.26 17.50 0.00
N GLN A 121 23.15 17.28 1.31
CA GLN A 121 23.76 18.17 2.29
C GLN A 121 25.15 17.59 2.58
N SER A 122 26.19 18.31 2.17
CA SER A 122 27.57 18.16 2.66
C SER A 122 28.36 16.93 2.16
N ILE A 123 28.82 16.96 0.90
CA ILE A 123 30.02 16.21 0.47
C ILE A 123 30.96 17.16 -0.29
N LEU A 124 31.18 18.36 0.24
CA LEU A 124 32.36 19.14 -0.08
C LEU A 124 33.14 19.29 1.23
N PRO A 125 34.15 18.45 1.50
CA PRO A 125 35.05 18.72 2.60
C PRO A 125 35.72 20.07 2.33
N GLU A 126 35.68 20.97 3.31
CA GLU A 126 36.49 22.18 3.28
C GLU A 126 37.96 21.74 3.32
N PHE A 127 38.70 22.02 2.24
CA PHE A 127 40.14 21.82 2.21
C PHE A 127 40.79 23.11 2.69
N ASP A 128 41.44 23.07 3.85
CA ASP A 128 42.33 24.13 4.27
C ASP A 128 43.71 23.90 3.64
N LEU A 129 44.12 24.86 2.81
CA LEU A 129 45.38 24.79 2.04
C LEU A 129 46.41 25.65 2.77
N GLU A 130 47.15 25.04 3.69
CA GLU A 130 48.34 25.66 4.27
C GLU A 130 49.53 25.51 3.32
N VAL A 131 49.84 26.59 2.60
CA VAL A 131 51.10 26.70 1.84
C VAL A 131 52.22 27.10 2.81
N GLY A 132 53.09 26.14 3.13
CA GLY A 132 54.31 26.41 3.87
C GLY A 132 55.21 27.38 3.09
N LYS A 133 55.68 28.45 3.75
CA LYS A 133 56.71 29.33 3.20
C LYS A 133 58.04 28.57 3.12
N GLN A 134 58.59 28.46 1.92
CA GLN A 134 59.96 28.00 1.68
C GLN A 134 60.98 29.02 2.19
#